data_AF-A0A1I3QYV7-F1
#
_entry.id   AF-A0A1I3QYV7-F1
#
_cell.length_a   1.000
_cell.length_b   1.000
_cell.length_c   1.000
_cell.angle_alpha   90.00
_cell.angle_beta   90.00
_cell.angle_gamma   90.00
#
_symmetry.space_group_name_H-M   'P 1'
#
loop_
_entity.id
_entity.type
_entity.pdbx_description
1 polymer ?
#
loop_
_entity_poly.entity_id
_entity_poly.type
_entity_poly.pdbx_seq_one_letter_code
_entity_poly.pdbx_strand_id
1 'polypeptide(L)'
;MRFTEHEMTVAVDTVARRLHAATRPPWRRGDAVAAYDGLERMKKWRLKVTAGEVVLPVLTALPERPTVGAKPEFTEAELTAAAQTAGRDVMEHRKPGAWDAMPAKRRDRVLATAVELTRVAVDGMPVRQDPDALIVPDHL
;
A
#
# COMPACT_ATOMS: atom_id res chain seq x y z
N MET A 1 -8.18 -8.67 -13.53
CA MET A 1 -8.99 -7.85 -12.62
C MET A 1 -8.09 -7.04 -11.71
N ARG A 2 -8.41 -5.75 -11.59
CA ARG A 2 -7.75 -4.77 -10.70
C ARG A 2 -8.22 -4.93 -9.25
N PHE A 3 -7.51 -4.31 -8.31
CA PHE A 3 -7.96 -4.24 -6.92
C PHE A 3 -9.28 -3.48 -6.80
N THR A 4 -10.14 -3.91 -5.88
CA THR A 4 -11.38 -3.22 -5.54
C THR A 4 -11.11 -1.99 -4.66
N GLU A 5 -12.06 -1.07 -4.59
CA GLU A 5 -11.96 0.11 -3.71
C GLU A 5 -11.80 -0.28 -2.23
N HIS A 6 -12.52 -1.32 -1.79
CA HIS A 6 -12.42 -1.82 -0.43
C HIS A 6 -11.02 -2.37 -0.13
N GLU A 7 -10.45 -3.18 -1.04
CA GLU A 7 -9.08 -3.69 -0.93
C GLU A 7 -8.06 -2.53 -0.84
N MET A 8 -8.18 -1.53 -1.72
CA MET A 8 -7.28 -0.36 -1.71
C MET A 8 -7.41 0.46 -0.43
N THR A 9 -8.62 0.63 0.10
CA THR A 9 -8.86 1.38 1.34
C THR A 9 -8.22 0.68 2.54
N VAL A 10 -8.40 -0.65 2.65
CA VAL A 10 -7.78 -1.45 3.72
C VAL A 10 -6.26 -1.45 3.60
N ALA A 11 -5.74 -1.49 2.37
CA ALA A 11 -4.31 -1.43 2.10
C ALA A 11 -3.69 -0.11 2.61
N VAL A 12 -4.30 1.03 2.28
CA VAL A 12 -3.87 2.36 2.77
C VAL A 12 -3.92 2.44 4.30
N ASP A 13 -4.97 1.92 4.92
CA ASP A 13 -5.11 1.92 6.38
C ASP A 13 -4.08 1.03 7.08
N THR A 14 -3.72 -0.09 6.47
CA THR A 14 -2.67 -0.99 6.97
C THR A 14 -1.30 -0.30 6.91
N VAL A 15 -1.00 0.36 5.80
CA VAL A 15 0.25 1.10 5.63
C VAL A 15 0.32 2.31 6.56
N ALA A 16 -0.78 3.05 6.74
CA ALA A 16 -0.84 4.17 7.67
C ALA A 16 -0.53 3.75 9.12
N ARG A 17 -1.05 2.58 9.54
CA ARG A 17 -0.72 1.96 10.84
C ARG A 17 0.75 1.57 10.93
N ARG A 18 1.30 0.96 9.87
CA ARG A 18 2.72 0.60 9.78
C ARG A 18 3.65 1.83 9.88
N LEU A 19 3.31 2.91 9.18
CA LEU A 19 4.04 4.18 9.24
C LEU A 19 4.01 4.77 10.66
N HIS A 20 2.85 4.75 11.32
CA HIS A 20 2.77 5.19 12.71
C HIS A 20 3.66 4.33 13.64
N ALA A 21 3.57 3.01 13.53
CA ALA A 21 4.37 2.08 14.30
C ALA A 21 5.88 2.34 14.14
N ALA A 22 6.33 2.69 12.93
CA ALA A 22 7.73 2.98 12.63
C ALA A 22 8.26 4.23 13.34
N THR A 23 7.40 5.21 13.65
CA THR A 23 7.77 6.40 14.44
C THR A 23 7.92 6.13 15.93
N ARG A 24 7.47 4.96 16.41
CA ARG A 24 7.54 4.57 17.82
C ARG A 24 8.85 3.84 18.11
N PRO A 25 9.39 3.98 19.34
CA PRO A 25 10.54 3.20 19.78
C PRO A 25 10.28 1.68 19.65
N PRO A 26 11.30 0.86 19.31
CA PRO A 26 11.12 -0.57 19.06
C PRO A 26 10.37 -1.33 20.16
N TRP A 27 10.64 -1.01 21.43
CA TRP A 27 10.02 -1.63 22.59
C TRP A 27 8.55 -1.26 22.82
N ARG A 28 8.00 -0.25 22.12
CA ARG A 28 6.58 0.15 22.18
C ARG A 28 5.79 -0.19 20.92
N ARG A 29 6.36 -0.97 20.00
CA ARG A 29 5.69 -1.32 18.73
C ARG A 29 4.57 -2.35 18.89
N GLY A 30 4.58 -3.18 19.94
CA GLY A 30 3.52 -4.17 20.20
C GLY A 30 2.12 -3.55 20.42
N ASP A 31 2.09 -2.31 20.93
CA ASP A 31 0.88 -1.51 21.16
C ASP A 31 0.55 -0.58 19.97
N ALA A 32 1.17 -0.78 18.79
CA ALA A 32 1.04 0.15 17.68
C ALA A 32 -0.37 0.28 17.12
N VAL A 33 -1.17 -0.79 17.18
CA VAL A 33 -2.56 -0.78 16.71
C VAL A 33 -3.42 0.11 17.60
N ALA A 34 -3.47 -0.18 18.90
CA ALA A 34 -4.27 0.62 19.84
C ALA A 34 -3.78 2.08 19.93
N ALA A 35 -2.47 2.32 19.82
CA ALA A 35 -1.96 3.68 19.76
C ALA A 35 -2.34 4.43 18.48
N TYR A 36 -2.36 3.75 17.33
CA TYR A 36 -2.90 4.35 16.10
C TYR A 36 -4.37 4.69 16.26
N ASP A 37 -5.15 3.79 16.86
CA ASP A 37 -6.59 3.98 17.08
C ASP A 37 -6.88 5.13 18.05
N GLY A 38 -6.00 5.38 19.01
CA GLY A 38 -6.06 6.54 19.90
C GLY A 38 -5.65 7.88 19.27
N LEU A 39 -5.16 7.91 18.02
CA LEU A 39 -4.77 9.15 17.36
C LEU A 39 -5.98 10.05 17.05
N GLU A 40 -5.74 11.35 17.15
CA GLU A 40 -6.64 12.37 16.61
C GLU A 40 -6.91 12.14 15.11
N ARG A 41 -8.14 12.38 14.68
CA ARG A 41 -8.59 12.21 13.29
C ARG A 41 -7.67 12.88 12.27
N MET A 42 -7.21 14.10 12.53
CA MET A 42 -6.31 14.82 11.62
C MET A 42 -4.97 14.11 11.44
N LYS A 43 -4.40 13.54 12.51
CA LYS A 43 -3.14 12.78 12.45
C LYS A 43 -3.31 11.49 11.66
N LYS A 44 -4.40 10.76 11.88
CA LYS A 44 -4.75 9.57 11.10
C LYS A 44 -4.86 9.91 9.61
N TRP A 45 -5.56 10.99 9.28
CA TRP A 45 -5.74 11.44 7.90
C TRP A 45 -4.41 11.74 7.21
N ARG A 46 -3.49 12.47 7.85
CA ARG A 46 -2.16 12.74 7.28
C ARG A 46 -1.37 11.46 6.99
N LEU A 47 -1.41 10.49 7.91
CA LEU A 47 -0.76 9.20 7.70
C LEU A 47 -1.38 8.43 6.53
N LYS A 48 -2.71 8.45 6.38
CA LYS A 48 -3.41 7.84 5.25
C LYS A 48 -3.06 8.52 3.92
N VAL A 49 -2.95 9.85 3.89
CA VAL A 49 -2.50 10.59 2.70
C VAL A 49 -1.08 10.17 2.33
N THR A 50 -0.14 10.18 3.27
CA THR A 50 1.24 9.76 3.02
C THR A 50 1.32 8.29 2.57
N ALA A 51 0.54 7.41 3.18
CA ALA A 51 0.45 6.01 2.77
C ALA A 51 -0.06 5.90 1.32
N GLY A 52 -1.17 6.56 1.02
CA GLY A 52 -1.80 6.53 -0.31
C GLY A 52 -0.91 7.08 -1.42
N GLU A 53 -0.19 8.18 -1.17
CA GLU A 53 0.77 8.75 -2.13
C GLU A 53 1.88 7.77 -2.54
N VAL A 54 2.24 6.84 -1.64
CA VAL A 54 3.27 5.84 -1.92
C VAL A 54 2.67 4.60 -2.54
N VAL A 55 1.64 4.00 -1.92
CA VAL A 55 1.23 2.64 -2.30
C VAL A 55 0.20 2.60 -3.42
N LEU A 56 -0.70 3.59 -3.54
CA LEU A 56 -1.73 3.55 -4.58
C LEU A 56 -1.13 3.55 -6.00
N PRO A 57 -0.15 4.43 -6.33
CA PRO A 57 0.48 4.40 -7.66
C PRO A 57 1.12 3.03 -7.97
N VAL A 58 1.78 2.41 -6.99
CA VAL A 58 2.42 1.10 -7.16
C VAL A 58 1.36 0.01 -7.35
N LEU A 59 0.31 -0.02 -6.53
CA LEU A 59 -0.78 -0.99 -6.64
C LEU A 59 -1.50 -0.91 -8.00
N THR A 60 -1.63 0.30 -8.57
CA THR A 60 -2.23 0.48 -9.90
C THR A 60 -1.30 0.09 -11.05
N ALA A 61 0.02 0.06 -10.82
CA ALA A 61 1.02 -0.35 -11.79
C ALA A 61 1.31 -1.86 -11.76
N LEU A 62 0.84 -2.59 -10.74
CA LEU A 62 0.99 -4.03 -10.65
C LEU A 62 0.20 -4.76 -11.75
N PRO A 63 0.67 -5.92 -12.21
CA PRO A 63 -0.07 -6.74 -13.16
C PRO A 63 -1.41 -7.17 -12.56
N GLU A 64 -2.45 -7.18 -13.39
CA GLU A 64 -3.76 -7.61 -12.95
C GLU A 64 -3.77 -9.11 -12.63
N ARG A 65 -4.15 -9.47 -11.40
CA ARG A 65 -4.24 -10.87 -10.96
C ARG A 65 -5.60 -11.11 -10.29
N PRO A 66 -6.55 -11.75 -10.98
CA PRO A 66 -7.78 -12.20 -10.36
C PRO A 66 -7.51 -13.43 -9.49
N THR A 67 -7.39 -13.26 -8.18
CA THR A 67 -7.33 -14.36 -7.21
C THR A 67 -8.59 -14.33 -6.36
N VAL A 68 -9.55 -15.22 -6.61
CA VAL A 68 -10.71 -15.44 -5.75
C VAL A 68 -10.31 -16.38 -4.61
N GLY A 69 -10.74 -16.11 -3.38
CA GLY A 69 -10.45 -16.96 -2.22
C GLY A 69 -9.02 -16.88 -1.68
N ALA A 70 -8.16 -16.05 -2.28
CA ALA A 70 -6.80 -15.83 -1.83
C ALA A 70 -6.39 -14.36 -1.99
N LYS A 71 -5.32 -13.96 -1.29
CA LYS A 71 -4.65 -12.68 -1.56
C LYS A 71 -3.79 -12.83 -2.83
N PRO A 72 -3.69 -11.79 -3.66
CA PRO A 72 -2.81 -11.84 -4.81
C PRO A 72 -1.35 -11.87 -4.34
N GLU A 73 -0.60 -12.84 -4.84
CA GLU A 73 0.84 -12.92 -4.62
C GLU A 73 1.56 -12.20 -5.75
N PHE A 74 2.68 -11.54 -5.44
CA PHE A 74 3.53 -10.88 -6.43
C PHE A 74 5.00 -11.20 -6.14
N THR A 75 5.77 -11.38 -7.20
CA THR A 75 7.21 -11.58 -7.09
C THR A 75 7.92 -10.28 -6.72
N GLU A 76 9.13 -10.37 -6.15
CA GLU A 76 9.99 -9.20 -5.89
C GLU A 76 10.23 -8.38 -7.16
N ALA A 77 10.42 -9.06 -8.30
CA ALA A 77 10.65 -8.41 -9.59
C ALA A 77 9.41 -7.61 -10.06
N GLU A 78 8.21 -8.18 -9.93
CA GLU A 78 6.95 -7.49 -10.25
C GLU A 78 6.76 -6.25 -9.35
N LEU A 79 6.98 -6.39 -8.04
CA LEU A 79 6.86 -5.29 -7.09
C LEU A 79 7.88 -4.17 -7.38
N THR A 80 9.12 -4.54 -7.68
CA THR A 80 10.20 -3.58 -7.98
C THR A 80 9.90 -2.85 -9.29
N ALA A 81 9.47 -3.55 -10.33
CA ALA A 81 9.11 -2.96 -11.61
C ALA A 81 7.93 -1.98 -11.46
N ALA A 82 6.88 -2.37 -10.74
CA ALA A 82 5.74 -1.49 -10.46
C ALA A 82 6.15 -0.26 -9.65
N ALA A 83 6.98 -0.44 -8.61
CA ALA A 83 7.50 0.67 -7.81
C ALA A 83 8.37 1.64 -8.63
N GLN A 84 9.15 1.11 -9.58
CA GLN A 84 9.99 1.90 -10.48
C GLN A 84 9.15 2.75 -11.43
N THR A 85 8.18 2.15 -12.11
CA THR A 85 7.28 2.87 -13.02
C THR A 85 6.50 3.95 -12.25
N ALA A 86 5.83 3.56 -11.17
CA ALA A 86 5.02 4.47 -10.37
C ALA A 86 5.84 5.60 -9.73
N GLY A 87 7.02 5.28 -9.18
CA GLY A 87 7.91 6.25 -8.56
C GLY A 87 8.43 7.29 -9.57
N ARG A 88 8.77 6.85 -10.78
CA ARG A 88 9.15 7.75 -11.87
C ARG A 88 8.00 8.67 -12.24
N ASP A 89 6.82 8.12 -12.53
CA ASP A 89 5.66 8.90 -12.99
C ASP A 89 5.25 9.96 -11.95
N VAL A 90 5.15 9.58 -10.67
CA VAL A 90 4.81 10.51 -9.58
C VAL A 90 5.83 11.63 -9.46
N MET A 91 7.13 11.34 -9.58
CA MET A 91 8.17 12.35 -9.47
C MET A 91 8.22 13.27 -10.68
N GLU A 92 8.11 12.73 -11.89
CA GLU A 92 8.06 13.52 -13.12
C GLU A 92 6.86 14.47 -13.13
N HIS A 93 5.69 14.02 -12.67
CA HIS A 93 4.51 14.87 -12.53
C HIS A 93 4.71 16.01 -11.50
N ARG A 94 5.43 15.76 -10.40
CA ARG A 94 5.69 16.77 -9.36
C ARG A 94 6.77 17.76 -9.77
N LYS A 95 7.83 17.26 -10.41
CA LYS A 95 8.96 18.05 -10.89
C LYS A 95 9.64 17.29 -12.04
N PRO A 96 9.51 17.77 -13.28
CA PRO A 96 10.17 17.15 -14.42
C PRO A 96 11.68 16.99 -14.21
N GLY A 97 12.21 15.82 -14.57
CA GLY A 97 13.61 15.42 -14.42
C GLY A 97 14.05 15.09 -13.00
N ALA A 98 13.17 15.15 -12.00
CA ALA A 98 13.52 14.86 -10.61
C ALA A 98 13.95 13.40 -10.39
N TRP A 99 13.40 12.47 -11.17
CA TRP A 99 13.77 11.07 -11.10
C TRP A 99 15.21 10.86 -11.56
N ASP A 100 15.55 11.38 -12.73
CA ASP A 100 16.86 11.20 -13.35
C ASP A 100 17.96 11.96 -12.62
N ALA A 101 17.64 13.14 -12.06
CA ALA A 101 18.55 13.91 -11.23
C ALA A 101 18.82 13.29 -9.84
N MET A 102 18.01 12.31 -9.40
CA MET A 102 18.18 11.67 -8.10
C MET A 102 19.38 10.70 -8.09
N PRO A 103 20.29 10.77 -7.09
CA PRO A 103 21.38 9.81 -6.96
C PRO A 103 20.88 8.37 -6.89
N ALA A 104 21.54 7.43 -7.58
CA ALA A 104 21.14 6.03 -7.67
C ALA A 104 20.87 5.39 -6.29
N LYS A 105 21.79 5.54 -5.34
CA LYS A 105 21.62 5.02 -3.97
C LYS A 105 20.36 5.53 -3.25
N ARG A 106 19.96 6.79 -3.52
CA ARG A 106 18.73 7.36 -2.96
C ARG A 106 17.50 6.78 -3.65
N ARG A 107 17.56 6.63 -4.98
CA ARG A 107 16.53 5.98 -5.79
C ARG A 107 16.27 4.55 -5.33
N ASP A 108 17.33 3.76 -5.14
CA ASP A 108 17.25 2.37 -4.66
C ASP A 108 16.56 2.28 -3.30
N ARG A 109 16.89 3.20 -2.37
CA ARG A 109 16.24 3.24 -1.05
C ARG A 109 14.76 3.59 -1.13
N VAL A 110 14.40 4.56 -1.98
CA VAL A 110 12.99 4.93 -2.19
C VAL A 110 12.21 3.74 -2.76
N LEU A 111 12.78 3.06 -3.76
CA LEU A 111 12.18 1.86 -4.36
C LEU A 111 12.03 0.73 -3.35
N ALA A 112 13.07 0.40 -2.60
CA ALA A 112 13.01 -0.65 -1.58
C ALA A 112 11.95 -0.35 -0.52
N THR A 113 11.80 0.92 -0.12
CA THR A 113 10.76 1.35 0.82
C THR A 113 9.36 1.21 0.21
N ALA A 114 9.17 1.65 -1.03
CA ALA A 114 7.89 1.52 -1.73
C ALA A 114 7.50 0.03 -1.89
N VAL A 115 8.45 -0.84 -2.21
CA VAL A 115 8.23 -2.29 -2.31
C VAL A 115 7.83 -2.88 -0.95
N GLU A 116 8.54 -2.56 0.14
CA GLU A 116 8.19 -3.05 1.48
C GLU A 116 6.79 -2.59 1.92
N LEU A 117 6.47 -1.31 1.71
CA LEU A 117 5.15 -0.79 2.05
C LEU A 117 4.04 -1.41 1.20
N THR A 118 4.28 -1.66 -0.10
CA THR A 118 3.30 -2.33 -0.96
C THR A 118 3.05 -3.77 -0.53
N ARG A 119 4.09 -4.50 -0.08
CA ARG A 119 3.91 -5.84 0.52
C ARG A 119 3.00 -5.80 1.73
N VAL A 120 3.30 -4.89 2.66
CA VAL A 120 2.47 -4.67 3.85
C VAL A 120 1.03 -4.31 3.45
N ALA A 121 0.86 -3.53 2.38
CA ALA A 121 -0.44 -3.14 1.86
C ALA A 121 -1.24 -4.36 1.38
N VAL A 122 -0.64 -5.20 0.51
CA VAL A 122 -1.25 -6.42 -0.04
C VAL A 122 -1.53 -7.45 1.06
N ASP A 123 -0.59 -7.64 1.98
CA ASP A 123 -0.77 -8.54 3.14
C ASP A 123 -1.91 -8.07 4.05
N GLY A 124 -2.20 -6.78 4.10
CA GLY A 124 -3.31 -6.21 4.87
C GLY A 124 -4.68 -6.38 4.21
N MET A 125 -4.74 -6.66 2.90
CA MET A 125 -6.01 -6.71 2.16
C MET A 125 -6.90 -7.87 2.63
N PRO A 126 -8.23 -7.72 2.55
CA PRO A 126 -9.15 -8.82 2.77
C PRO A 126 -8.94 -9.92 1.71
N VAL A 127 -9.26 -11.15 2.06
CA VAL A 127 -9.32 -12.24 1.08
C VAL A 127 -10.45 -11.93 0.10
N ARG A 128 -10.11 -11.93 -1.19
CA ARG A 128 -11.06 -11.57 -2.24
C ARG A 128 -12.23 -12.54 -2.26
N GLN A 129 -13.43 -11.98 -2.15
CA GLN A 129 -14.67 -12.69 -2.39
C GLN A 129 -14.92 -12.78 -3.90
N ASP A 130 -15.58 -13.84 -4.33
CA ASP A 130 -15.98 -14.00 -5.72
C ASP A 130 -17.04 -12.92 -6.06
N PRO A 131 -16.76 -11.99 -7.00
CA PRO A 131 -17.73 -10.96 -7.36
C PRO A 131 -18.99 -11.53 -8.03
N ASP A 132 -18.94 -12.75 -8.56
CA ASP A 132 -20.08 -13.42 -9.21
C ASP A 132 -20.85 -14.32 -8.22
N ALA A 133 -20.33 -14.55 -7.02
CA ALA A 133 -21.05 -15.27 -5.97
C ALA A 133 -21.99 -14.33 -5.22
N LEU A 134 -23.22 -14.20 -5.71
CA LEU A 134 -24.32 -13.62 -4.93
C LEU A 134 -24.64 -14.52 -3.74
N ILE A 135 -24.09 -14.18 -2.57
CA ILE A 135 -24.48 -14.79 -1.30
C ILE A 135 -25.79 -14.12 -0.86
N VAL A 136 -26.92 -14.69 -1.27
CA VAL A 136 -28.24 -14.31 -0.77
C VAL A 136 -28.45 -15.03 0.57
N PRO A 137 -28.62 -14.33 1.70
CA PRO A 137 -28.92 -14.99 2.96
C PRO A 137 -30.30 -15.67 2.91
N ASP A 138 -30.39 -16.91 3.40
CA ASP A 138 -31.60 -17.77 3.38
C ASP A 138 -32.76 -17.29 4.28
N HIS A 139 -32.78 -16.02 4.66
CA HIS A 139 -33.83 -15.44 5.51
C HIS A 139 -34.32 -14.12 4.91
N LEU A 140 -35.57 -14.17 4.46
CA LEU A 140 -36.45 -13.04 4.19
C LEU A 140 -37.62 -13.09 5.17
#